data_AF-A0A359F4N6-F1
#
_entry.id   AF-A0A359F4N6-F1
#
_cell.length_a   1.000
_cell.length_b   1.000
_cell.length_c   1.000
_cell.angle_alpha   90.00
_cell.angle_beta   90.00
_cell.angle_gamma   90.00
#
_symmetry.space_group_name_H-M   'P 1'
#
loop_
_entity.id
_entity.type
_entity.pdbx_description
1 polymer ?
#
loop_
_entity_poly.entity_id
_entity_poly.type
_entity_poly.pdbx_seq_one_letter_code
_entity_poly.pdbx_strand_id
1 'polypeptide(L)' 'MKAAESLFLGKDLLPWLLLAVGAALAVANLAAVLRPPLIDPQSPTSARREPPPWRKVALPICIGLAISIWAIASLLK' A
#
# COMPACT_ATOMS: atom_id res chain seq x y z
N MET A 1 18.78 21.76 10.57
CA MET A 1 17.54 21.51 9.79
C MET A 1 17.69 21.74 8.27
N LYS A 2 18.90 21.96 7.72
CA LYS A 2 19.10 22.24 6.28
C LYS A 2 19.04 21.02 5.34
N ALA A 3 19.24 19.80 5.86
CA ALA A 3 19.32 18.60 5.02
C ALA A 3 17.99 18.25 4.32
N ALA A 4 16.85 18.56 4.95
CA ALA A 4 15.53 18.24 4.39
C ALA A 4 15.15 19.15 3.20
N GLU A 5 15.58 20.41 3.19
CA GLU A 5 15.28 21.35 2.10
C GLU A 5 16.01 20.99 0.80
N SER A 6 17.16 20.32 0.90
CA SER A 6 17.94 19.86 -0.26
C SER A 6 17.44 18.56 -0.90
N LEU A 7 16.46 17.87 -0.30
CA LEU A 7 15.90 16.65 -0.87
C LEU A 7 14.83 16.97 -1.92
N PHE A 8 14.69 16.10 -2.93
CA PHE A 8 13.56 16.17 -3.87
C PHE A 8 12.25 16.10 -3.08
N LEU A 9 11.31 17.03 -3.31
CA LEU A 9 10.11 17.34 -2.49
C LEU A 9 10.33 18.02 -1.12
N GLY A 10 11.58 18.28 -0.71
CA GLY A 10 11.90 19.13 0.44
C GLY A 10 11.28 18.65 1.75
N LYS A 11 10.66 19.60 2.48
CA LYS A 11 9.91 19.36 3.72
C LYS A 11 8.73 18.39 3.56
N ASP A 12 8.21 18.25 2.34
CA ASP A 12 7.00 17.47 2.06
C ASP A 12 7.32 16.08 1.50
N LEU A 13 8.60 15.73 1.36
CA LEU A 13 9.05 14.42 0.88
C LEU A 13 8.46 13.28 1.73
N LEU A 14 8.57 13.37 3.06
CA LEU A 14 8.07 12.33 3.96
C LEU A 14 6.56 12.11 3.81
N PRO A 15 5.72 13.16 3.85
CA PRO A 15 4.29 13.02 3.57
C PRO A 15 3.99 12.36 2.21
N TRP A 16 4.65 12.77 1.14
CA TRP A 16 4.47 12.15 -0.18
C TRP A 16 4.89 10.67 -0.21
N LEU A 17 5.99 10.32 0.46
CA LEU A 17 6.46 8.94 0.55
C LEU A 17 5.50 8.07 1.36
N LEU A 18 5.01 8.57 2.50
CA LEU A 18 3.99 7.91 3.31
C LEU A 18 2.70 7.71 2.51
N LEU A 19 2.27 8.71 1.75
CA LEU A 19 1.09 8.61 0.91
C LEU A 19 1.26 7.51 -0.15
N ALA A 20 2.39 7.50 -0.84
CA ALA A 20 2.68 6.49 -1.86
C ALA A 20 2.69 5.06 -1.26
N VAL A 21 3.38 4.87 -0.13
CA VAL A 21 3.49 3.56 0.52
C VAL A 21 2.15 3.12 1.12
N GLY A 22 1.44 4.01 1.81
CA GLY A 22 0.13 3.73 2.39
C GLY A 22 -0.91 3.35 1.33
N ALA A 23 -0.97 4.13 0.24
CA ALA A 23 -1.89 3.87 -0.86
C ALA A 23 -1.55 2.55 -1.56
N ALA A 24 -0.26 2.29 -1.83
CA ALA A 24 0.20 1.04 -2.42
C ALA A 24 -0.16 -0.17 -1.54
N LEU A 25 0.01 -0.08 -0.22
CA LEU A 25 -0.35 -1.15 0.70
C LEU A 25 -1.85 -1.47 0.62
N ALA A 26 -2.71 -0.45 0.64
CA ALA A 26 -4.16 -0.66 0.55
C ALA A 26 -4.58 -1.24 -0.81
N VAL A 27 -4.10 -0.64 -1.91
CA VAL A 27 -4.46 -1.04 -3.28
C VAL A 27 -3.94 -2.43 -3.62
N ALA A 28 -2.72 -2.79 -3.23
CA ALA A 28 -2.15 -4.11 -3.53
C ALA A 28 -2.92 -5.23 -2.81
N ASN A 29 -3.29 -5.03 -1.54
CA ASN A 29 -4.08 -6.01 -0.80
C ASN A 29 -5.52 -6.11 -1.34
N LEU A 30 -6.13 -5.00 -1.74
CA LEU A 30 -7.44 -5.02 -2.39
C LEU A 30 -7.38 -5.74 -3.74
N ALA A 31 -6.36 -5.45 -4.56
CA ALA A 31 -6.14 -6.10 -5.84
C ALA A 31 -5.92 -7.62 -5.71
N ALA A 32 -5.27 -8.07 -4.64
CA ALA A 32 -5.09 -9.50 -4.36
C ALA A 32 -6.42 -10.25 -4.15
N VAL A 33 -7.45 -9.58 -3.61
CA VAL A 33 -8.80 -10.14 -3.43
C VAL A 33 -9.60 -10.07 -4.72
N LEU A 34 -9.59 -8.92 -5.39
CA LEU A 34 -10.39 -8.68 -6.59
C LEU A 34 -9.88 -9.47 -7.81
N ARG A 35 -8.56 -9.64 -7.92
CA ARG A 35 -7.92 -10.36 -9.02
C ARG A 35 -6.89 -11.35 -8.46
N PRO A 36 -7.34 -12.51 -7.99
CA PRO A 36 -6.44 -13.56 -7.51
C PRO A 36 -5.47 -13.99 -8.61
N PRO A 37 -4.20 -14.29 -8.29
CA PRO A 37 -3.21 -14.74 -9.26
C PRO A 37 -3.69 -15.96 -10.05
N LEU A 38 -3.36 -16.01 -11.33
CA LEU A 38 -3.74 -17.11 -12.22
C LEU A 38 -2.99 -18.41 -11.92
N ILE A 39 -1.80 -18.31 -11.36
CA ILE A 39 -0.90 -19.44 -11.11
C ILE A 39 -0.58 -19.44 -9.61
N ASP A 40 -0.68 -20.60 -8.99
CA ASP A 40 -0.14 -20.80 -7.65
C ASP A 40 1.36 -21.12 -7.75
N PRO A 41 2.26 -20.32 -7.14
CA PRO A 41 3.70 -20.62 -7.14
C PRO A 41 4.04 -21.99 -6.52
N GLN A 42 3.20 -22.49 -5.61
CA GLN A 42 3.38 -23.78 -4.95
C GLN A 42 2.78 -24.95 -5.74
N SER A 43 1.89 -24.67 -6.70
CA SER A 43 1.31 -25.66 -7.59
C SER A 43 1.14 -25.06 -8.99
N PRO A 44 2.20 -25.01 -9.81
CA PRO A 44 2.16 -24.37 -11.12
C PRO A 44 1.20 -25.07 -12.10
N THR A 45 0.76 -26.29 -11.79
CA THR A 45 -0.20 -27.08 -12.56
C THR A 45 -1.64 -26.94 -12.03
N SER A 46 -1.87 -26.30 -10.88
CA SER A 46 -3.23 -26.14 -10.34
C SER A 46 -4.01 -25.06 -11.10
N ALA A 47 -5.33 -25.18 -11.08
CA ALA A 47 -6.22 -24.10 -11.50
C ALA A 47 -5.96 -22.84 -10.63
N ARG A 48 -6.45 -21.69 -11.13
CA ARG A 48 -6.32 -20.34 -10.55
C ARG A 48 -6.21 -20.35 -9.02
N ARG A 49 -5.19 -19.66 -8.49
CA ARG A 49 -4.97 -19.51 -7.06
C ARG A 49 -6.21 -18.96 -6.36
N GLU A 50 -6.58 -19.57 -5.25
CA GLU A 50 -7.68 -19.08 -4.43
C GLU A 50 -7.37 -17.68 -3.86
N PRO A 51 -8.40 -16.81 -3.75
CA PRO A 51 -8.23 -15.51 -3.12
C PRO A 51 -7.73 -15.66 -1.66
N PRO A 52 -6.89 -14.74 -1.18
CA PRO A 52 -6.47 -14.76 0.22
C PRO A 52 -7.68 -14.55 1.14
N PRO A 53 -7.71 -15.21 2.32
CA PRO A 53 -8.80 -15.03 3.27
C PRO A 53 -8.85 -13.57 3.76
N TRP A 54 -10.05 -13.02 3.89
CA TRP A 54 -10.28 -11.61 4.25
C TRP A 54 -9.51 -11.16 5.49
N ARG A 55 -9.40 -12.04 6.50
CA ARG A 55 -8.65 -11.79 7.74
C ARG A 55 -7.19 -11.40 7.51
N LYS A 56 -6.54 -11.87 6.43
CA LYS A 56 -5.14 -11.56 6.12
C LYS A 56 -4.94 -10.23 5.41
N VAL A 57 -5.97 -9.73 4.72
CA VAL A 57 -5.91 -8.51 3.90
C VAL A 57 -6.60 -7.31 4.55
N ALA A 58 -7.58 -7.54 5.43
CA ALA A 58 -8.33 -6.45 6.07
C ALA A 58 -7.43 -5.51 6.88
N LEU A 59 -6.55 -6.06 7.71
CA LEU A 59 -5.64 -5.26 8.54
C LEU A 59 -4.68 -4.39 7.72
N PRO A 60 -3.91 -4.91 6.74
CA PRO A 60 -3.01 -4.08 5.94
C PRO A 60 -3.76 -3.04 5.09
N ILE A 61 -4.99 -3.33 4.63
CA ILE A 61 -5.83 -2.33 3.96
C ILE A 61 -6.15 -1.17 4.91
N CYS A 62 -6.64 -1.46 6.12
CA CYS A 62 -6.95 -0.44 7.10
C CYS A 62 -5.72 0.40 7.48
N ILE A 63 -4.57 -0.25 7.67
CA ILE A 63 -3.30 0.44 7.97
C ILE A 63 -2.90 1.34 6.81
N GLY A 64 -2.93 0.83 5.58
CA GLY A 64 -2.59 1.60 4.38
C GLY A 64 -3.47 2.84 4.22
N LEU A 65 -4.78 2.70 4.45
CA LEU A 65 -5.72 3.81 4.43
C LEU A 65 -5.45 4.83 5.54
N ALA A 66 -5.23 4.37 6.78
CA ALA A 66 -4.93 5.27 7.91
C ALA A 66 -3.66 6.09 7.67
N ILE A 67 -2.59 5.45 7.17
CA ILE A 67 -1.34 6.12 6.80
C ILE A 67 -1.58 7.11 5.66
N SER A 68 -2.35 6.74 4.64
CA SER A 68 -2.65 7.62 3.50
C SER A 68 -3.44 8.85 3.93
N ILE A 69 -4.45 8.68 4.78
CA ILE A 69 -5.26 9.77 5.32
C ILE A 69 -4.39 10.72 6.14
N TRP A 70 -3.52 10.19 7.01
CA TRP A 70 -2.57 11.01 7.76
C TRP A 70 -1.66 11.77 6.79
N ALA A 71 -1.06 11.10 5.82
CA ALA A 71 -0.15 11.72 4.86
C ALA A 71 -0.80 12.88 4.10
N ILE A 72 -2.05 12.70 3.65
CA ILE A 72 -2.85 13.77 3.04
C ILE A 72 -3.06 14.92 4.02
N ALA A 73 -3.45 14.63 5.27
CA ALA A 73 -3.61 15.66 6.29
C ALA A 73 -2.31 16.45 6.57
N SER A 74 -1.16 15.78 6.53
CA SER A 74 0.16 16.42 6.65
C SER A 74 0.53 17.27 5.43
N LEU A 75 0.09 16.90 4.22
CA LEU A 75 0.33 17.68 2.99
C LEU A 75 -0.56 18.92 2.90
N LEU A 76 -1.77 18.85 3.46
CA LEU A 76 -2.74 19.95 3.44
C LEU A 76 -2.49 21.00 4.55
N LYS A 77 -1.52 20.75 5.43
CA LYS A 77 -1.17 21.62 6.56
C LYS A 77 0.06 22.47 6.25
#